data_AF-A0A844IHW9-F1
#
_entry.id   AF-A0A844IHW9-F1
#
_cell.length_a   1.000
_cell.length_b   1.000
_cell.length_c   1.000
_cell.angle_alpha   90.00
_cell.angle_beta   90.00
_cell.angle_gamma   90.00
#
_symmetry.space_group_name_H-M   'P 1'
#
loop_
_entity.id
_entity.type
_entity.pdbx_description
1 polymer ?
#
loop_
_entity_poly.entity_id
_entity_poly.type
_entity_poly.pdbx_seq_one_letter_code
_entity_poly.pdbx_strand_id
1 'polypeptide(L)'
;MKILIDTNIILDYLLEREPFLEDAEMLFQAIDSGQIIGYVTATTLTDIFYIARKQTQSIELARQAISTTLTIMDRLSDLHVVKGQIGLHNL
;
A
#
# COMPACT_ATOMS: atom_id res chain seq x y z
N MET A 1 14.34 -2.46 11.11
CA MET A 1 13.11 -2.49 11.94
C MET A 1 11.96 -3.01 11.09
N LYS A 2 10.98 -3.72 11.66
CA LYS A 2 9.81 -4.26 10.92
C LYS A 2 8.55 -3.53 11.37
N ILE A 3 7.74 -3.05 10.44
CA ILE A 3 6.49 -2.33 10.74
C ILE A 3 5.34 -2.85 9.88
N LEU A 4 4.13 -2.87 10.46
CA LEU A 4 2.90 -3.04 9.70
C LEU A 4 2.35 -1.64 9.38
N ILE A 5 2.13 -1.36 8.12
CA ILE A 5 1.68 -0.05 7.64
C ILE A 5 0.16 -0.07 7.52
N ASP A 6 -0.50 0.92 8.13
CA ASP A 6 -1.95 1.09 7.99
C ASP A 6 -2.33 1.56 6.59
N THR A 7 -3.56 1.23 6.18
CA THR A 7 -4.12 1.61 4.87
C THR A 7 -4.07 3.13 4.66
N ASN A 8 -4.33 3.94 5.69
CA ASN A 8 -4.38 5.39 5.53
C ASN A 8 -3.02 5.99 5.14
N ILE A 9 -1.93 5.53 5.74
CA ILE A 9 -0.58 6.03 5.43
C ILE A 9 -0.21 5.72 3.98
N ILE A 10 -0.61 4.55 3.48
CA ILE A 10 -0.39 4.17 2.07
C ILE A 10 -1.20 5.08 1.15
N LEU A 11 -2.45 5.37 1.51
CA LEU A 11 -3.30 6.28 0.73
C LEU A 11 -2.80 7.72 0.78
N ASP A 12 -2.22 8.15 1.89
CA ASP A 12 -1.67 9.50 2.02
C ASP A 12 -0.50 9.70 1.04
N TYR A 13 0.35 8.68 0.91
CA TYR A 13 1.41 8.66 -0.10
C TYR A 13 0.87 8.53 -1.54
N LEU A 14 0.01 7.54 -1.81
CA LEU A 14 -0.43 7.23 -3.18
C LEU A 14 -1.37 8.27 -3.79
N LEU A 15 -2.14 8.97 -2.96
CA LEU A 15 -3.14 9.95 -3.38
C LEU A 15 -2.77 11.38 -2.97
N GLU A 16 -1.53 11.59 -2.53
CA GLU A 16 -1.00 12.91 -2.15
C GLU A 16 -1.90 13.64 -1.14
N ARG A 17 -2.34 12.93 -0.07
CA ARG A 17 -3.31 13.49 0.89
C ARG A 17 -2.61 14.34 1.94
N GLU A 18 -2.94 15.63 1.95
CA GLU A 18 -2.58 16.53 3.02
C GLU A 18 -3.40 16.28 4.31
N PRO A 19 -2.83 16.50 5.51
CA PRO A 19 -1.51 17.09 5.79
C PRO A 19 -0.37 16.06 5.95
N PHE A 20 -0.60 14.77 5.71
CA PHE A 20 0.33 13.69 6.09
C PHE A 20 1.23 13.22 4.95
N LEU A 21 1.21 13.90 3.80
CA LEU A 21 1.98 13.52 2.63
C LEU A 21 3.48 13.46 2.93
N GLU A 22 4.03 14.52 3.53
CA GLU A 22 5.46 14.61 3.84
C GLU A 22 5.93 13.47 4.77
N ASP A 23 5.16 13.20 5.84
CA ASP A 23 5.45 12.11 6.77
C ASP A 23 5.40 10.74 6.07
N ALA A 24 4.42 10.53 5.18
CA ALA A 24 4.30 9.31 4.41
C ALA A 24 5.47 9.15 3.44
N GLU A 25 5.85 10.19 2.69
CA GLU A 25 7.01 10.17 1.80
C GLU A 25 8.29 9.81 2.54
N MET A 26 8.54 10.40 3.71
CA MET A 26 9.69 10.06 4.55
C MET A 26 9.71 8.59 4.95
N LEU A 27 8.54 8.04 5.33
CA LEU A 27 8.41 6.61 5.64
C LEU A 27 8.75 5.73 4.44
N PHE A 28 8.21 6.06 3.26
CA PHE A 28 8.44 5.30 2.04
C PHE A 28 9.90 5.41 1.56
N GLN A 29 10.57 6.54 1.73
CA GLN A 29 12.01 6.68 1.49
C GLN A 29 12.85 5.83 2.45
N ALA A 30 12.46 5.73 3.72
CA ALA A 30 13.12 4.85 4.69
C ALA A 30 12.94 3.35 4.34
N ILE A 31 11.79 3.00 3.74
CA ILE A 31 11.57 1.66 3.18
C ILE A 31 12.45 1.47 1.94
N ASP A 32 12.40 2.36 0.94
CA ASP A 32 13.20 2.23 -0.29
C ASP A 32 14.71 2.18 -0.04
N SER A 33 15.20 2.83 1.01
CA SER A 33 16.62 2.83 1.40
C SER A 33 17.07 1.61 2.22
N GLY A 34 16.18 0.67 2.56
CA GLY A 34 16.55 -0.52 3.33
C GLY A 34 16.58 -0.34 4.85
N GLN A 35 16.24 0.85 5.36
CA GLN A 35 16.28 1.14 6.79
C GLN A 35 15.11 0.47 7.54
N ILE A 36 13.96 0.37 6.87
CA ILE A 36 12.72 -0.20 7.41
C ILE A 36 12.20 -1.28 6.46
N ILE A 37 11.71 -2.38 7.04
CA ILE A 37 10.95 -3.38 6.30
C ILE A 37 9.46 -3.12 6.59
N GLY A 38 8.72 -2.75 5.54
CA GLY A 38 7.28 -2.52 5.60
C GLY A 38 6.48 -3.79 5.29
N TYR A 39 5.40 -4.01 6.02
CA TYR A 39 4.41 -5.05 5.74
C TYR A 39 3.03 -4.41 5.57
N VAL A 40 2.19 -5.06 4.78
CA VAL A 40 0.77 -4.76 4.65
C VAL A 40 -0.05 -6.03 4.79
N THR A 41 -1.31 -5.91 5.19
CA THR A 41 -2.21 -7.07 5.21
C THR A 41 -2.82 -7.32 3.82
N ALA A 42 -3.33 -8.52 3.57
CA ALA A 42 -4.07 -8.78 2.34
C ALA A 42 -5.32 -7.89 2.21
N THR A 43 -5.98 -7.58 3.33
CA THR A 43 -7.16 -6.70 3.37
C THR A 43 -6.82 -5.25 3.07
N THR A 44 -5.61 -4.81 3.41
CA THR A 44 -5.11 -3.48 3.02
C THR A 44 -5.15 -3.27 1.51
N LEU A 45 -4.86 -4.31 0.70
CA LEU A 45 -4.92 -4.20 -0.76
C LEU A 45 -6.35 -3.97 -1.27
N THR A 46 -7.34 -4.65 -0.68
CA THR A 46 -8.75 -4.45 -1.04
C THR A 46 -9.26 -3.08 -0.61
N ASP A 47 -8.81 -2.59 0.55
CA ASP A 47 -9.18 -1.26 1.04
C ASP A 47 -8.58 -0.16 0.14
N ILE A 48 -7.31 -0.29 -0.24
CA ILE A 48 -6.64 0.61 -1.19
C ILE A 48 -7.43 0.65 -2.50
N PHE A 49 -7.77 -0.50 -3.08
CA PHE A 49 -8.54 -0.54 -4.32
C PHE A 49 -9.85 0.21 -4.21
N TYR A 50 -10.63 -0.08 -3.15
CA TYR A 50 -11.95 0.49 -3.00
C TYR A 50 -11.89 2.01 -2.77
N ILE A 51 -10.97 2.47 -1.92
CA ILE A 51 -10.83 3.88 -1.59
C ILE A 51 -10.25 4.67 -2.78
N ALA A 52 -9.18 4.18 -3.41
CA ALA A 52 -8.58 4.83 -4.57
C ALA A 52 -9.59 4.92 -5.72
N ARG A 53 -10.34 3.84 -6.01
CA ARG A 53 -11.41 3.87 -7.03
C ARG A 53 -12.48 4.90 -6.68
N LYS A 54 -12.92 4.96 -5.42
CA LYS A 54 -13.95 5.90 -4.97
C LYS A 54 -13.49 7.35 -5.06
N GLN A 55 -12.24 7.66 -4.76
CA GLN A 55 -11.73 9.04 -4.79
C GLN A 55 -11.37 9.51 -6.20
N THR A 56 -10.70 8.65 -6.97
CA THR A 56 -10.23 9.00 -8.33
C THR A 56 -11.29 8.77 -9.42
N GLN A 57 -12.34 8.00 -9.12
CA GLN A 57 -13.33 7.52 -10.09
C GLN A 57 -12.71 6.71 -11.26
N SER A 58 -11.48 6.20 -11.11
CA SER A 58 -10.79 5.38 -12.10
C SER A 58 -10.42 4.01 -11.54
N ILE A 59 -10.74 2.97 -12.31
CA ILE A 59 -10.33 1.59 -11.97
C ILE A 59 -8.85 1.36 -12.29
N GLU A 60 -8.32 2.04 -13.31
CA GLU A 60 -6.92 2.00 -13.71
C GLU A 60 -6.03 2.57 -12.61
N LEU A 61 -6.36 3.75 -12.07
CA LEU A 61 -5.63 4.34 -10.95
C LEU A 61 -5.73 3.49 -9.68
N ALA A 62 -6.87 2.86 -9.42
CA ALA A 62 -7.01 1.93 -8.29
C ALA A 62 -6.14 0.67 -8.44
N ARG A 63 -6.03 0.10 -9.65
CA ARG A 63 -5.12 -1.02 -9.93
C ARG A 63 -3.66 -0.59 -9.83
N GLN A 64 -3.33 0.62 -10.32
CA GLN A 64 -2.01 1.20 -10.20
C GLN A 64 -1.63 1.37 -8.73
N ALA A 65 -2.54 1.85 -7.88
CA ALA A 65 -2.33 1.98 -6.45
C ALA A 65 -1.91 0.64 -5.80
N ILE A 66 -2.65 -0.44 -6.06
CA ILE A 66 -2.28 -1.79 -5.58
C ILE A 66 -0.89 -2.20 -6.11
N SER A 67 -0.65 -2.02 -7.42
CA SER A 67 0.62 -2.42 -8.04
C SER A 67 1.81 -1.67 -7.44
N THR A 68 1.67 -0.38 -7.21
CA THR A 68 2.68 0.45 -6.55
C THR A 68 2.92 -0.03 -5.12
N THR A 69 1.87 -0.28 -4.33
CA THR A 69 2.02 -0.85 -2.98
C THR A 69 2.78 -2.16 -2.99
N LEU A 70 2.39 -3.11 -3.85
CA LEU A 70 3.07 -4.41 -3.94
C LEU A 70 4.55 -4.26 -4.34
N THR A 71 4.84 -3.37 -5.30
CA THR A 71 6.22 -3.12 -5.76
C THR A 71 7.09 -2.58 -4.64
N ILE A 72 6.58 -1.64 -3.84
CA ILE A 72 7.30 -1.09 -2.70
C ILE A 72 7.54 -2.18 -1.63
N MET A 73 6.52 -2.99 -1.32
CA MET A 73 6.62 -4.02 -0.28
C MET A 73 7.51 -5.20 -0.70
N ASP A 74 7.63 -5.50 -1.99
CA ASP A 74 8.46 -6.60 -2.51
C ASP A 74 9.98 -6.31 -2.42
N ARG A 75 10.37 -5.04 -2.34
CA ARG A 75 11.78 -4.64 -2.39
C ARG A 75 12.62 -5.09 -1.20
N LEU A 76 12.02 -5.50 -0.09
CA LEU A 76 12.74 -5.91 1.12
C LEU A 76 12.06 -7.09 1.84
N SER A 77 12.39 -8.30 1.38
CA SER A 77 12.27 -9.60 2.05
C SER A 77 10.87 -10.21 2.25
N ASP A 78 10.71 -11.41 1.67
CA ASP A 78 9.71 -12.46 1.97
C ASP A 78 8.29 -11.96 2.26
N LEU A 79 7.56 -11.62 1.20
CA LEU A 79 6.12 -11.39 1.26
C LEU A 79 5.39 -12.68 1.72
N HIS A 80 5.30 -12.90 3.02
CA HIS A 80 4.32 -13.80 3.61
C HIS A 80 2.98 -13.08 3.65
N VAL A 81 2.24 -13.15 2.55
CA VAL A 81 0.79 -12.94 2.59
C VAL A 81 0.25 -14.00 3.55
N VAL A 82 -0.19 -13.57 4.74
CA VAL A 82 -0.95 -14.43 5.64
C VAL A 82 -2.22 -14.81 4.89
N LYS A 83 -2.23 -16.02 4.33
CA LYS A 83 -3.34 -16.61 3.58
C LYS A 83 -4.52 -16.87 4.52
N GLY A 84 -5.24 -15.81 4.85
CA GLY A 84 -6.58 -15.85 5.41
C GLY A 84 -7.54 -15.27 4.40
N GLN A 85 -8.17 -16.15 3.61
CA GLN A 85 -9.37 -15.87 2.82
C GLN A 85 -9.27 -14.74 1.77
N ILE A 86 -8.62 -15.03 0.64
CA ILE A 86 -8.76 -14.19 -0.57
C ILE A 86 -9.61 -14.92 -1.60
N GLY A 87 -10.89 -14.59 -1.64
CA GLY A 87 -11.77 -14.84 -2.77
C GLY A 87 -11.55 -13.78 -3.85
N LEU A 88 -10.41 -13.82 -4.53
CA LEU A 88 -10.13 -12.99 -5.70
C LEU A 88 -10.79 -13.62 -6.92
N HIS A 89 -12.12 -13.54 -7.02
CA HIS A 89 -12.82 -14.05 -8.20
C HIS A 89 -13.15 -13.01 -9.26
N ASN A 90 -12.97 -11.70 -9.03
CA ASN A 90 -13.21 -10.67 -10.04
C ASN A 90 -12.42 -9.37 -9.74
N LEU A 91 -11.12 -9.34 -10.02
CA LEU A 91 -10.35 -8.10 -10.25
C LEU A 91 -9.81 -8.07 -11.68
#